data_AF-A0A520M9G9-F1
#
_entry.id   AF-A0A520M9G9-F1
#
_cell.length_a   1.000
_cell.length_b   1.000
_cell.length_c   1.000
_cell.angle_alpha   90.00
_cell.angle_beta   90.00
_cell.angle_gamma   90.00
#
_symmetry.space_group_name_H-M   'P 1'
#
loop_
_entity.id
_entity.type
_entity.pdbx_description
1 polymer ?
#
loop_
_entity_poly.entity_id
_entity_poly.type
_entity_poly.pdbx_seq_one_letter_code
_entity_poly.pdbx_strand_id
1 'polypeptide(L)'
;MKSVFLLISLLLSSLTFGHGAVYSTNDDDDFGREIIFPNIEGGVTIVSDLHTHSVFSDGHVWPNIRVEEAVRDGLDVIAITEHLEYQPHIEDIPHPDRNKSYYEAKEAAKNEDIIVINGSEITRQF
;
A
#
# COMPACT_ATOMS: atom_id res chain seq x y z
N MET A 1 20.15 -1.19 36.84
CA MET A 1 19.44 -2.30 36.16
C MET A 1 17.99 -1.97 35.82
N LYS A 2 17.15 -1.54 36.78
CA LYS A 2 15.74 -1.16 36.51
C LYS A 2 15.59 -0.03 35.47
N SER A 3 16.45 0.99 35.52
CA SER A 3 16.40 2.13 34.60
C SER A 3 16.84 1.80 33.17
N VAL A 4 17.71 0.79 33.00
CA VAL A 4 18.15 0.29 31.67
C VAL A 4 17.04 -0.56 31.04
N PHE A 5 16.35 -1.37 31.85
CA PHE A 5 15.16 -2.12 31.41
C PHE A 5 14.02 -1.20 30.97
N LEU A 6 13.80 -0.07 31.67
CA LEU A 6 12.79 0.92 31.30
C LEU A 6 13.12 1.61 29.96
N LEU A 7 14.41 1.91 29.71
CA LEU A 7 14.86 2.52 28.46
C LEU A 7 14.71 1.56 27.26
N ILE A 8 15.04 0.28 27.46
CA ILE A 8 14.89 -0.76 26.43
C ILE A 8 13.40 -0.98 26.11
N SER A 9 12.52 -0.92 27.12
CA SER A 9 11.06 -1.01 26.92
C SER A 9 10.49 0.16 26.11
N LEU A 10 10.99 1.40 26.30
CA LEU A 10 10.55 2.56 25.53
C LEU A 10 11.03 2.53 24.07
N LEU A 11 12.21 1.97 23.82
CA LEU A 11 12.79 1.83 22.47
C LEU A 11 12.11 0.72 21.66
N LEU A 12 11.50 -0.28 22.31
CA LEU A 12 10.78 -1.36 21.63
C LEU A 12 9.40 -0.93 21.11
N SER A 13 8.72 0.01 21.79
CA SER A 13 7.38 0.46 21.40
C SER A 13 7.34 1.33 20.14
N SER A 14 8.48 1.81 19.64
CA SER A 14 8.56 2.70 18.47
C SER A 14 8.66 1.99 17.12
N LEU A 15 8.56 0.65 17.06
CA LEU A 15 8.91 -0.12 15.85
C LEU A 15 7.73 -0.73 15.08
N THR A 16 6.47 -0.50 15.44
CA THR A 16 5.35 -1.18 14.78
C THR A 16 4.13 -0.28 14.61
N PHE A 17 4.13 0.56 13.57
CA PHE A 17 2.94 1.28 13.09
C PHE A 17 2.70 0.96 11.62
N GLY A 18 2.35 -0.30 11.34
CA GLY A 18 1.93 -0.75 10.03
C GLY A 18 0.96 -1.92 10.21
N HIS A 19 -0.16 -1.90 9.50
CA HIS A 19 -1.20 -2.92 9.62
C HIS A 19 -0.82 -4.28 9.02
N GLY A 20 0.37 -4.39 8.43
CA GLY A 20 0.87 -5.63 7.80
C GLY A 20 0.06 -6.02 6.56
N ALA A 21 0.35 -7.21 6.03
CA ALA A 21 -0.38 -7.80 4.92
C ALA A 21 -1.82 -8.17 5.30
N VAL A 22 -2.74 -8.08 4.34
CA VAL A 22 -4.11 -8.60 4.46
C VAL A 22 -4.20 -9.89 3.66
N TYR A 23 -4.97 -10.84 4.17
CA TYR A 23 -5.24 -12.11 3.50
C TYR A 23 -6.74 -12.36 3.46
N SER A 24 -7.22 -12.89 2.34
CA SER A 24 -8.60 -13.36 2.16
C SER A 24 -8.98 -14.40 3.22
N THR A 25 -10.21 -14.32 3.72
CA THR A 25 -10.77 -15.29 4.68
C THR A 25 -11.45 -16.49 4.02
N ASN A 26 -11.62 -16.46 2.70
CA ASN A 26 -12.16 -17.56 1.91
C ASN A 26 -11.00 -18.24 1.16
N ASP A 27 -10.81 -19.53 1.43
CA ASP A 27 -9.88 -20.45 0.76
C ASP A 27 -10.42 -20.96 -0.59
N ASP A 28 -11.42 -20.29 -1.18
CA ASP A 28 -11.84 -20.58 -2.55
C ASP A 28 -10.67 -20.19 -3.46
N ASP A 29 -9.84 -21.20 -3.79
CA ASP A 29 -8.68 -21.08 -4.67
C ASP A 29 -9.06 -20.21 -5.88
N ASP A 30 -8.35 -19.09 -5.99
CA ASP A 30 -8.50 -17.98 -6.92
C ASP A 30 -8.13 -18.40 -8.36
N PHE A 31 -8.71 -19.49 -8.86
CA PHE A 31 -8.43 -20.01 -10.19
C PHE A 31 -8.95 -19.02 -11.25
N GLY A 32 -8.07 -18.10 -11.67
CA GLY A 32 -8.28 -17.25 -12.84
C GLY A 32 -8.42 -15.75 -12.58
N ARG A 33 -8.05 -15.23 -11.40
CA ARG A 33 -7.99 -13.78 -11.16
C ARG A 33 -6.74 -13.12 -11.78
N GLU A 34 -5.64 -13.86 -11.83
CA GLU A 34 -4.35 -13.35 -12.32
C GLU A 34 -4.43 -12.84 -13.77
N ILE A 35 -3.91 -11.63 -14.00
CA ILE A 35 -3.84 -10.99 -15.31
C ILE A 35 -2.53 -11.39 -15.99
N ILE A 36 -2.60 -12.24 -17.02
CA ILE A 36 -1.41 -12.74 -17.72
C ILE A 36 -1.32 -12.13 -19.12
N PHE A 37 -0.29 -11.32 -19.34
CA PHE A 37 0.09 -10.83 -20.67
C PHE A 37 1.39 -11.48 -21.15
N PRO A 38 1.50 -11.86 -22.43
CA PRO A 38 2.74 -12.40 -22.96
C PRO A 38 3.83 -11.31 -23.04
N ASN A 39 5.08 -11.73 -22.92
CA ASN A 39 6.23 -10.91 -23.30
C ASN A 39 6.28 -10.72 -24.82
N ILE A 40 6.72 -9.55 -25.26
CA ILE A 40 7.10 -9.32 -26.66
C ILE A 40 8.53 -9.80 -26.90
N GLU A 41 8.91 -10.04 -28.16
CA GLU A 41 10.27 -10.45 -28.51
C GLU A 41 11.31 -9.41 -28.02
N GLY A 42 12.24 -9.86 -27.17
CA GLY A 42 13.28 -9.01 -26.58
C GLY A 42 12.81 -8.06 -25.47
N GLY A 43 11.55 -8.16 -25.03
CA GLY A 43 10.99 -7.32 -23.97
C GLY A 43 10.42 -8.11 -22.79
N VAL A 44 10.18 -7.41 -21.69
CA VAL A 44 9.43 -7.91 -20.52
C VAL A 44 8.18 -7.05 -20.39
N THR A 45 7.02 -7.69 -20.32
CA THR A 45 5.74 -7.05 -20.04
C THR A 45 5.62 -6.86 -18.54
N ILE A 46 5.28 -5.65 -18.11
CA ILE A 46 5.06 -5.30 -16.70
C ILE A 46 3.58 -4.96 -16.53
N VAL A 47 2.89 -5.73 -15.70
CA VAL A 47 1.49 -5.50 -15.32
C VAL A 47 1.49 -4.50 -14.17
N SER A 48 0.81 -3.37 -14.34
CA SER A 48 0.88 -2.30 -13.34
C SER A 48 -0.42 -1.53 -13.19
N ASP A 49 -0.64 -1.06 -11.96
CA ASP A 49 -1.60 -0.01 -11.66
C ASP A 49 -0.85 1.22 -11.12
N LEU A 50 -0.79 2.26 -11.94
CA LEU A 50 0.02 3.45 -11.66
C LEU A 50 -0.79 4.59 -11.05
N HIS A 51 -2.05 4.36 -10.66
CA HIS A 51 -2.89 5.38 -10.04
C HIS A 51 -3.92 4.75 -9.10
N THR A 52 -3.61 4.70 -7.81
CA THR A 52 -4.53 4.17 -6.79
C THR A 52 -4.68 5.12 -5.60
N HIS A 53 -5.86 5.06 -4.99
CA HIS A 53 -6.20 5.82 -3.77
C HIS A 53 -6.60 4.87 -2.64
N SER A 54 -6.37 5.34 -1.42
CA SER A 54 -6.82 4.71 -0.18
C SER A 54 -7.65 5.69 0.64
N VAL A 55 -8.07 5.28 1.83
CA VAL A 55 -8.79 6.15 2.77
C VAL A 55 -8.02 7.42 3.16
N PHE A 56 -6.71 7.51 2.88
CA PHE A 56 -5.88 8.69 3.15
C PHE A 56 -6.16 9.90 2.22
N SER A 57 -6.88 9.72 1.10
CA SER A 57 -7.57 10.80 0.39
C SER A 57 -9.07 10.53 0.30
N ASP A 58 -9.48 9.85 -0.76
CA ASP A 58 -10.86 9.68 -1.23
C ASP A 58 -11.13 8.22 -1.66
N GLY A 59 -10.11 7.36 -1.57
CA GLY A 59 -10.28 5.92 -1.67
C GLY A 59 -11.03 5.36 -0.45
N HIS A 60 -11.47 4.11 -0.56
CA HIS A 60 -12.39 3.52 0.41
C HIS A 60 -11.79 2.35 1.21
N VAL A 61 -10.54 1.99 0.95
CA VAL A 61 -9.85 0.85 1.58
C VAL A 61 -8.54 1.30 2.23
N TRP A 62 -8.07 0.58 3.25
CA TRP A 62 -6.75 0.81 3.83
C TRP A 62 -5.65 0.47 2.81
N PRO A 63 -4.48 1.14 2.80
CA PRO A 63 -3.44 0.92 1.79
C PRO A 63 -2.98 -0.54 1.61
N ASN A 64 -2.98 -1.34 2.67
CA ASN A 64 -2.59 -2.74 2.59
C ASN A 64 -3.57 -3.61 1.77
N ILE A 65 -4.84 -3.22 1.68
CA ILE A 65 -5.82 -3.90 0.81
C ILE A 65 -5.47 -3.68 -0.66
N ARG A 66 -4.97 -2.50 -1.05
CA ARG A 66 -4.49 -2.27 -2.42
C ARG A 66 -3.34 -3.19 -2.81
N VAL A 67 -2.46 -3.50 -1.86
CA VAL A 67 -1.39 -4.47 -2.05
C VAL A 67 -1.95 -5.88 -2.23
N GLU A 68 -2.88 -6.30 -1.36
CA GLU A 68 -3.52 -7.61 -1.47
C GLU A 68 -4.26 -7.77 -2.82
N GLU A 69 -5.03 -6.76 -3.22
CA GLU A 69 -5.73 -6.73 -4.51
C GLU A 69 -4.73 -6.96 -5.65
N ALA A 70 -3.64 -6.18 -5.66
CA ALA A 70 -2.63 -6.23 -6.69
C ALA A 70 -1.88 -7.58 -6.75
N VAL A 71 -1.53 -8.16 -5.60
CA VAL A 71 -0.91 -9.49 -5.52
C VAL A 71 -1.84 -10.55 -6.09
N ARG A 72 -3.14 -10.50 -5.75
CA ARG A 72 -4.13 -11.46 -6.25
C ARG A 72 -4.44 -11.29 -7.74
N ASP A 73 -4.36 -10.07 -8.24
CA ASP A 73 -4.52 -9.75 -9.67
C ASP A 73 -3.24 -10.02 -10.50
N GLY A 74 -2.10 -10.35 -9.86
CA GLY A 74 -0.84 -10.63 -10.55
C GLY A 74 -0.12 -9.39 -11.07
N LEU A 75 -0.24 -8.25 -10.38
CA LEU A 75 0.46 -7.02 -10.75
C LEU A 75 1.92 -7.07 -10.28
N ASP A 76 2.83 -6.60 -11.13
CA ASP A 76 4.25 -6.42 -10.80
C ASP A 76 4.51 -5.10 -10.06
N VAL A 77 3.70 -4.08 -10.33
CA VAL A 77 3.91 -2.71 -9.83
C VAL A 77 2.59 -2.05 -9.46
N ILE A 78 2.56 -1.41 -8.29
CA ILE A 78 1.50 -0.47 -7.91
C ILE A 78 2.06 0.88 -7.50
N ALA A 79 1.32 1.96 -7.78
CA ALA A 79 1.60 3.28 -7.26
C ALA A 79 0.51 3.74 -6.30
N ILE A 80 0.93 4.16 -5.10
CA ILE A 80 0.04 4.81 -4.14
C ILE A 80 0.08 6.30 -4.44
N THR A 81 -1.04 6.88 -4.87
CA THR A 81 -1.12 8.23 -5.44
C THR A 81 -2.24 9.05 -4.81
N GLU A 82 -2.25 9.16 -3.48
CA GLU A 82 -3.25 9.97 -2.78
C GLU A 82 -3.28 11.42 -3.29
N HIS A 83 -4.45 12.03 -3.27
CA HIS A 83 -4.59 13.45 -3.57
C HIS A 83 -3.85 14.31 -2.53
N LEU A 84 -3.12 15.33 -3.00
CA LEU A 84 -2.54 16.34 -2.11
C LEU A 84 -3.58 17.39 -1.67
N GLU A 85 -4.46 17.80 -2.58
CA GLU A 85 -5.43 18.89 -2.36
C GLU A 85 -6.81 18.40 -1.88
N TYR A 86 -7.24 17.21 -2.31
CA TYR A 86 -8.60 16.71 -2.06
C TYR A 86 -8.61 15.55 -1.06
N GLN A 87 -8.96 15.83 0.19
CA GLN A 87 -8.95 14.82 1.26
C GLN A 87 -10.26 14.84 2.05
N PRO A 88 -11.34 14.27 1.47
CA PRO A 88 -12.67 14.29 2.09
C PRO A 88 -12.70 13.60 3.47
N HIS A 89 -11.80 12.66 3.76
CA HIS A 89 -11.77 11.94 5.03
C HIS A 89 -10.89 12.60 6.11
N ILE A 90 -10.34 13.80 5.88
CA ILE A 90 -9.31 14.41 6.75
C ILE A 90 -9.73 14.61 8.21
N GLU A 91 -11.03 14.79 8.46
CA GLU A 91 -11.58 14.96 9.82
C GLU A 91 -11.51 13.67 10.64
N ASP A 92 -11.74 12.52 10.00
CA ASP A 92 -11.72 11.20 10.64
C ASP A 92 -10.35 10.51 10.55
N ILE A 93 -9.61 10.76 9.46
CA ILE A 93 -8.30 10.19 9.16
C ILE A 93 -7.31 11.33 8.92
N PRO A 94 -6.70 11.87 9.99
CA PRO A 94 -5.68 12.90 9.86
C PRO A 94 -4.49 12.40 9.04
N HIS A 95 -4.10 13.16 8.03
CA HIS A 95 -3.03 12.79 7.10
C HIS A 95 -1.84 13.79 7.13
N PRO A 96 -1.23 14.10 8.30
CA PRO A 96 -0.19 15.12 8.40
C PRO A 96 1.10 14.77 7.63
N ASP A 97 1.44 13.48 7.54
CA ASP A 97 2.53 12.97 6.72
C ASP A 97 1.98 12.40 5.41
N ARG A 98 2.27 13.06 4.29
CA ARG A 98 1.76 12.71 2.96
C ARG A 98 2.35 11.42 2.37
N ASN A 99 3.30 10.79 3.05
CA ASN A 99 3.86 9.49 2.67
C ASN A 99 3.26 8.34 3.47
N LYS A 100 2.30 8.60 4.38
CA LYS A 100 1.86 7.59 5.34
C LYS A 100 1.19 6.39 4.65
N SER A 101 0.37 6.63 3.64
CA SER A 101 -0.26 5.56 2.84
C SER A 101 0.79 4.70 2.11
N TYR A 102 1.83 5.32 1.55
CA TYR A 102 2.96 4.60 0.95
C TYR A 102 3.68 3.71 1.97
N TYR A 103 3.94 4.19 3.19
CA TYR A 103 4.59 3.37 4.21
C TYR A 103 3.74 2.17 4.64
N GLU A 104 2.42 2.35 4.79
CA GLU A 104 1.51 1.23 5.09
C GLU A 104 1.51 0.20 3.95
N ALA A 105 1.45 0.64 2.70
CA ALA A 105 1.51 -0.26 1.54
C ALA A 105 2.87 -0.96 1.42
N LYS A 106 3.98 -0.23 1.63
CA LYS A 106 5.33 -0.80 1.58
C LYS A 106 5.54 -1.89 2.63
N GLU A 107 5.04 -1.68 3.85
CA GLU A 107 5.12 -2.70 4.90
C GLU A 107 4.27 -3.93 4.56
N ALA A 108 3.10 -3.75 3.95
CA ALA A 108 2.27 -4.86 3.48
C ALA A 108 2.93 -5.66 2.34
N ALA A 109 3.64 -4.99 1.42
CA ALA A 109 4.32 -5.62 0.30
C ALA A 109 5.66 -6.30 0.66
N LYS A 110 6.14 -6.19 1.91
CA LYS A 110 7.49 -6.59 2.30
C LYS A 110 7.86 -8.05 1.99
N ASN A 111 6.88 -8.95 1.97
CA ASN A 111 7.06 -10.38 1.70
C ASN A 111 6.44 -10.83 0.38
N GLU A 112 5.99 -9.88 -0.43
CA GLU A 112 5.31 -10.13 -1.71
C GLU A 112 6.25 -9.72 -2.87
N ASP A 113 6.08 -10.34 -4.03
CA ASP A 113 6.87 -10.01 -5.23
C ASP A 113 6.21 -8.87 -6.02
N ILE A 114 6.06 -7.71 -5.38
CA ILE A 114 5.44 -6.52 -5.96
C ILE A 114 6.21 -5.24 -5.62
N ILE A 115 6.33 -4.34 -6.59
CA ILE A 115 6.96 -3.03 -6.41
C ILE A 115 5.90 -2.00 -6.01
N VAL A 116 6.10 -1.34 -4.87
CA VAL A 116 5.27 -0.20 -4.44
C VAL A 116 5.99 1.12 -4.72
N ILE A 117 5.39 1.96 -5.58
CA ILE A 117 5.88 3.30 -5.91
C ILE A 117 5.26 4.33 -4.95
N ASN A 118 6.11 5.19 -4.39
CA ASN A 118 5.68 6.36 -3.61
C ASN A 118 5.27 7.49 -4.58
N GLY A 119 3.97 7.70 -4.75
CA GLY A 119 3.41 8.72 -5.64
C GLY A 119 2.48 9.69 -4.91
N SER A 120 1.96 10.66 -5.64
CA SER A 120 0.88 11.55 -5.20
C SER A 120 0.17 12.12 -6.43
N GLU A 121 -1.13 12.36 -6.31
CA GLU A 121 -1.89 13.07 -7.33
C GLU A 121 -1.95 14.57 -7.01
N ILE A 122 -1.54 15.41 -7.97
CA ILE A 122 -1.69 16.87 -7.91
C ILE A 122 -3.05 17.21 -8.54
N THR A 123 -4.04 17.51 -7.71
CA THR A 123 -5.42 17.69 -8.12
C THR A 123 -5.76 19.18 -8.19
N ARG A 124 -6.08 19.65 -9.40
CA ARG A 124 -6.29 21.07 -9.70
C ARG A 124 -7.54 21.28 -10.53
N GLN A 125 -8.17 22.44 -10.33
CA GLN A 125 -9.13 23.01 -11.27
C GLN A 125 -8.35 23.86 -12.28
N PHE A 126 -8.63 23.69 -13.57
CA PHE A 126 -8.08 24.49 -14.66
C PHE A 126 -9.11 25.46 -15.21
#